data_AF-A0A964T4I8-F1
#
_entry.id   AF-A0A964T4I8-F1
#
_cell.length_a   1.000
_cell.length_b   1.000
_cell.length_c   1.000
_cell.angle_alpha   90.00
_cell.angle_beta   90.00
_cell.angle_gamma   90.00
#
_symmetry.space_group_name_H-M   'P 1'
#
loop_
_entity.id
_entity.type
_entity.pdbx_description
1 polymer ?
#
loop_
_entity_poly.entity_id
_entity_poly.type
_entity_poly.pdbx_seq_one_letter_code
_entity_poly.pdbx_strand_id
1 'polypeptide(L)'
;MTETIMPAGPHGTGRLEPAARRVVAIAARAGAARYDRMRHLPGLIRFVPEDKDPVAETERILALLARALRAERNRARAGHWTYDLNRHIALHQAQRAEAERLSALRAGGPAAAREPCAARPERP
;
A
#
# COMPACT_ATOMS: atom_id res chain seq x y z
N MET A 1 -9.66 -34.65 -37.10
CA MET A 1 -9.80 -33.23 -36.71
C MET A 1 -8.63 -32.93 -35.80
N THR A 2 -7.58 -32.32 -36.34
CA THR A 2 -6.31 -32.07 -35.66
C THR A 2 -6.42 -30.84 -34.79
N GLU A 3 -6.31 -31.03 -33.48
CA GLU A 3 -6.26 -29.97 -32.49
C GLU A 3 -4.94 -29.22 -32.64
N THR A 4 -5.00 -28.03 -33.23
CA THR A 4 -3.86 -27.10 -33.28
C THR A 4 -3.62 -26.59 -31.87
N ILE A 5 -2.66 -27.22 -31.17
CA ILE A 5 -2.08 -26.67 -29.95
C ILE A 5 -1.40 -25.35 -30.33
N MET A 6 -2.02 -24.23 -29.93
CA MET A 6 -1.40 -22.91 -30.01
C MET A 6 -0.10 -22.94 -29.19
N PRO A 7 1.04 -22.48 -29.74
CA PRO A 7 2.29 -22.45 -28.98
C PRO A 7 2.08 -21.52 -27.78
N ALA A 8 2.41 -22.03 -26.59
CA ALA A 8 2.46 -21.23 -25.38
C ALA A 8 3.35 -20.00 -25.65
N GLY A 9 2.71 -18.83 -25.77
CA GLY A 9 3.41 -17.56 -25.86
C GLY A 9 4.35 -17.40 -24.66
N PRO A 10 5.41 -16.58 -24.77
CA PRO A 10 6.48 -16.55 -23.79
C PRO A 10 5.87 -16.19 -22.43
N HIS A 11 5.83 -17.15 -21.52
CA HIS A 11 5.52 -16.88 -20.12
C HIS A 11 6.61 -15.93 -19.62
N GLY A 12 6.30 -14.64 -19.66
CA GLY A 12 7.24 -13.55 -19.43
C GLY A 12 7.97 -13.77 -18.11
N THR A 13 9.30 -13.74 -18.20
CA THR A 13 10.26 -14.03 -17.14
C THR A 13 10.19 -13.02 -16.00
N GLY A 14 9.18 -13.12 -15.12
CA GLY A 14 9.14 -12.54 -13.77
C GLY A 14 9.32 -11.01 -13.62
N ARG A 15 9.56 -10.27 -14.71
CA ARG A 15 9.86 -8.84 -14.73
C ARG A 15 8.78 -8.15 -15.51
N LEU A 16 8.11 -7.21 -14.86
CA LEU A 16 7.17 -6.33 -15.53
C LEU A 16 7.92 -5.47 -16.55
N GLU A 17 7.34 -5.35 -17.75
CA GLU A 17 7.76 -4.38 -18.76
C GLU A 17 7.87 -2.97 -18.14
N PRO A 18 8.84 -2.14 -18.56
CA PRO A 18 9.06 -0.82 -17.96
C PRO A 18 7.80 0.06 -17.92
N ALA A 19 6.97 0.01 -18.96
CA ALA A 19 5.70 0.71 -19.01
C ALA A 19 4.72 0.22 -17.94
N ALA A 20 4.55 -1.10 -17.81
CA ALA A 20 3.69 -1.70 -16.78
C ALA A 20 4.19 -1.36 -15.37
N ARG A 21 5.50 -1.43 -15.13
CA ARG A 21 6.11 -1.05 -13.86
C ARG A 21 5.82 0.41 -13.49
N ARG A 22 5.86 1.31 -14.48
CA ARG A 22 5.52 2.72 -14.28
C ARG A 22 4.05 2.90 -13.89
N VAL A 23 3.13 2.22 -14.58
CA VAL A 23 1.69 2.29 -14.24
C VAL A 23 1.43 1.78 -12.82
N VAL A 24 2.03 0.66 -12.44
CA VAL A 24 1.92 0.12 -11.06
C VAL A 24 2.45 1.12 -10.04
N ALA A 25 3.59 1.76 -10.32
CA ALA A 25 4.15 2.77 -9.43
C ALA A 25 3.24 4.01 -9.30
N ILE A 26 2.61 4.45 -10.39
CA ILE A 26 1.63 5.55 -10.38
C ILE A 26 0.41 5.18 -9.53
N ALA A 27 -0.15 3.98 -9.73
CA ALA A 27 -1.29 3.50 -8.94
C ALA A 27 -0.95 3.41 -7.45
N ALA A 28 0.23 2.88 -7.10
CA ALA A 28 0.69 2.81 -5.71
C ALA A 28 0.85 4.21 -5.08
N ARG A 29 1.40 5.18 -5.82
CA ARG A 29 1.52 6.57 -5.35
C ARG A 29 0.16 7.24 -5.18
N ALA A 30 -0.75 7.06 -6.14
CA ALA A 30 -2.10 7.62 -6.07
C ALA A 30 -2.89 7.03 -4.90
N GLY A 31 -2.73 5.74 -4.61
CA GLY A 31 -3.31 5.11 -3.43
C GLY A 31 -2.72 5.65 -2.13
N ALA A 32 -1.40 5.77 -2.04
CA ALA A 32 -0.74 6.38 -0.87
C ALA A 32 -1.18 7.84 -0.64
N ALA A 33 -1.39 8.62 -1.70
CA ALA A 33 -1.88 10.00 -1.60
C ALA A 33 -3.34 10.09 -1.11
N ARG A 34 -4.15 9.04 -1.31
CA ARG A 34 -5.54 8.95 -0.84
C ARG A 34 -5.68 8.23 0.51
N TYR A 35 -4.57 7.78 1.09
CA TYR A 35 -4.60 7.06 2.35
C TYR A 35 -5.03 7.99 3.50
N ASP A 36 -6.15 7.65 4.13
CA ASP A 36 -6.63 8.21 5.38
C ASP A 36 -6.33 7.23 6.52
N ARG A 37 -5.54 7.69 7.50
CA ARG A 37 -5.12 6.88 8.66
C ARG A 37 -6.32 6.38 9.47
N MET A 38 -7.28 7.24 9.79
CA MET A 38 -8.40 6.88 10.66
C MET A 38 -9.35 5.88 9.99
N ARG A 39 -9.52 6.00 8.67
CA ARG A 39 -10.45 5.14 7.91
C ARG A 39 -9.83 3.80 7.52
N HIS A 40 -8.57 3.80 7.08
CA HIS A 40 -7.98 2.61 6.45
C HIS A 40 -7.15 1.78 7.42
N LEU A 41 -6.47 2.41 8.39
CA LEU A 41 -5.50 1.70 9.24
C LEU A 41 -6.13 0.58 10.09
N PRO A 42 -7.33 0.73 10.70
CA PRO A 42 -7.94 -0.33 11.51
C PRO A 42 -8.20 -1.65 10.75
N GLY A 43 -8.46 -1.57 9.44
CA GLY A 43 -8.64 -2.76 8.60
C GLY A 43 -7.33 -3.44 8.18
N LEU A 44 -6.20 -2.71 8.25
CA LEU A 44 -4.89 -3.20 7.84
C LEU A 44 -4.10 -3.77 9.01
N ILE A 45 -4.10 -3.09 10.15
CA ILE A 45 -3.42 -3.51 11.36
C ILE A 45 -4.29 -3.21 12.59
N ARG A 46 -4.12 -4.00 13.64
CA ARG A 46 -4.69 -3.63 14.94
C ARG A 46 -3.88 -2.44 15.46
N PHE A 47 -4.53 -1.28 15.52
CA PHE A 47 -3.95 -0.03 15.97
C PHE A 47 -4.93 0.65 16.92
N VAL A 48 -4.40 1.19 18.02
CA VAL A 48 -5.12 2.05 18.96
C VAL A 48 -4.29 3.32 19.11
N PRO A 49 -4.87 4.51 18.89
CA PRO A 49 -4.16 5.76 19.09
C PRO A 49 -3.94 5.97 20.58
N GLU A 50 -2.70 5.82 21.04
CA GLU A 50 -2.30 5.96 22.45
C GLU A 50 -1.24 7.04 22.66
N ASP A 51 -0.45 7.35 21.64
CA ASP A 51 0.73 8.21 21.76
C ASP A 51 0.36 9.69 21.57
N LYS A 52 0.86 10.54 22.47
CA LYS A 52 0.74 12.02 22.34
C LYS A 52 1.79 12.61 21.40
N ASP A 53 2.84 11.85 21.08
CA ASP A 53 3.91 12.26 20.15
C ASP A 53 3.63 11.72 18.73
N PRO A 54 3.34 12.62 17.75
CA PRO A 54 3.08 12.23 16.37
C PRO A 54 4.23 11.47 15.70
N VAL A 55 5.48 11.71 16.10
CA VAL A 55 6.66 11.04 15.53
C VAL A 55 6.70 9.59 16.02
N ALA A 56 6.68 9.38 17.34
CA ALA A 56 6.66 8.05 17.94
C ALA A 56 5.46 7.20 17.47
N GLU A 57 4.28 7.81 17.38
CA GLU A 57 3.08 7.14 16.87
C GLU A 57 3.29 6.63 15.43
N THR A 58 3.84 7.50 14.56
CA THR A 58 4.06 7.17 13.15
C THR A 58 5.12 6.08 12.99
N GLU A 59 6.18 6.08 13.81
CA GLU A 59 7.19 5.02 13.83
C GLU A 59 6.60 3.67 14.25
N ARG A 60 5.74 3.66 15.28
CA ARG A 60 5.05 2.45 15.73
C ARG A 60 4.14 1.89 14.64
N ILE A 61 3.38 2.75 13.96
CA ILE A 61 2.53 2.36 12.83
C ILE A 61 3.37 1.74 11.72
N LEU A 62 4.51 2.35 11.36
CA LEU A 62 5.42 1.82 10.34
C LEU A 62 5.96 0.43 10.70
N ALA A 63 6.32 0.22 11.97
CA ALA A 63 6.78 -1.09 12.44
C ALA A 63 5.68 -2.17 12.31
N LEU A 64 4.44 -1.83 12.66
CA LEU A 64 3.28 -2.73 12.52
C LEU A 64 2.98 -3.05 11.06
N LEU A 65 2.99 -2.04 10.18
CA LEU A 65 2.79 -2.22 8.74
C LEU A 65 3.89 -3.09 8.12
N ALA A 66 5.16 -2.88 8.50
CA ALA A 66 6.26 -3.71 8.05
C ALA A 66 6.10 -5.18 8.48
N ARG A 67 5.65 -5.43 9.72
CA ARG A 67 5.34 -6.79 10.20
C ARG A 67 4.19 -7.42 9.41
N ALA A 68 3.12 -6.67 9.17
CA ALA A 68 1.97 -7.15 8.40
C ALA A 68 2.35 -7.48 6.94
N LEU A 69 3.16 -6.63 6.29
CA LEU A 69 3.67 -6.89 4.93
C LEU A 69 4.52 -8.16 4.86
N ARG A 70 5.40 -8.39 5.85
CA ARG A 70 6.20 -9.62 5.91
C ARG A 70 5.30 -10.85 6.04
N ALA A 71 4.28 -10.79 6.89
CA ALA A 71 3.31 -11.88 7.05
C ALA A 71 2.56 -12.14 5.73
N GLU A 72 2.07 -11.10 5.06
CA GLU A 72 1.35 -11.22 3.79
C GLU A 72 2.24 -11.79 2.68
N ARG A 73 3.48 -11.34 2.60
CA ARG A 73 4.46 -11.87 1.64
C ARG A 73 4.81 -13.34 1.93
N ASN A 74 4.89 -13.74 3.19
CA ASN A 74 5.14 -15.14 3.54
C ASN A 74 3.95 -16.03 3.14
N ARG A 75 2.71 -15.58 3.31
CA ARG A 75 1.51 -16.28 2.80
C ARG A 75 1.55 -16.45 1.30
N ALA A 76 1.86 -15.38 0.56
CA ALA A 76 2.00 -15.42 -0.90
C ALA A 76 3.01 -16.49 -1.35
N ARG A 77 4.19 -16.52 -0.70
CA ARG A 77 5.26 -17.48 -1.01
C ARG A 77 4.90 -18.91 -0.65
N ALA A 78 4.06 -19.11 0.37
CA ALA A 78 3.58 -20.42 0.78
C ALA A 78 2.37 -20.90 -0.05
N GLY A 79 1.86 -20.10 -1.00
CA GLY A 79 0.62 -20.40 -1.70
C GLY A 79 -0.58 -20.47 -0.77
N HIS A 80 -0.52 -19.76 0.36
CA HIS A 80 -1.53 -19.85 1.40
C HIS A 80 -2.85 -19.24 0.91
N TRP A 81 -3.97 -19.93 1.16
CA TRP A 81 -5.29 -19.53 0.68
C TRP A 81 -5.76 -18.17 1.20
N THR A 82 -5.28 -17.75 2.38
CA THR A 82 -5.59 -16.43 2.96
C THR A 82 -4.74 -15.30 2.40
N TYR A 83 -3.87 -15.55 1.41
CA TYR A 83 -3.14 -14.47 0.78
C TYR A 83 -4.12 -13.54 0.05
N ASP A 84 -4.07 -12.27 0.38
CA ASP A 84 -4.91 -11.24 -0.24
C ASP A 84 -4.02 -10.18 -0.92
N LEU A 85 -4.08 -10.13 -2.25
CA LEU A 85 -3.35 -9.15 -3.07
C LEU A 85 -3.81 -7.71 -2.79
N ASN A 86 -5.12 -7.49 -2.60
CA ASN A 86 -5.66 -6.17 -2.33
C ASN A 86 -5.18 -5.66 -0.97
N ARG A 87 -5.18 -6.54 0.02
CA ARG A 87 -4.60 -6.27 1.34
C ARG A 87 -3.11 -5.96 1.24
N HIS A 88 -2.35 -6.71 0.44
CA HIS A 88 -0.93 -6.46 0.21
C HIS A 88 -0.69 -5.06 -0.39
N ILE A 89 -1.46 -4.70 -1.43
CA ILE A 89 -1.38 -3.39 -2.08
C ILE A 89 -1.72 -2.28 -1.07
N ALA A 90 -2.79 -2.43 -0.29
CA ALA A 90 -3.22 -1.45 0.70
C ALA A 90 -2.17 -1.26 1.81
N LEU A 91 -1.56 -2.35 2.31
CA LEU A 91 -0.47 -2.29 3.27
C LEU A 91 0.74 -1.51 2.73
N HIS A 92 1.10 -1.73 1.47
CA HIS A 92 2.22 -1.04 0.83
C HIS A 92 1.94 0.45 0.62
N GLN A 93 0.71 0.80 0.25
CA GLN A 93 0.27 2.20 0.10
C GLN A 93 0.26 2.93 1.45
N ALA A 94 -0.28 2.31 2.50
CA ALA A 94 -0.28 2.85 3.86
C ALA A 94 1.15 3.05 4.38
N GLN A 95 2.04 2.05 4.21
CA GLN A 95 3.43 2.16 4.66
C GLN A 95 4.15 3.33 3.97
N ARG A 96 3.94 3.50 2.66
CA ARG A 96 4.51 4.63 1.91
C ARG A 96 4.01 5.96 2.45
N ALA A 97 2.70 6.11 2.67
CA ALA A 97 2.11 7.35 3.17
C ALA A 97 2.60 7.71 4.57
N GLU A 98 2.72 6.73 5.46
CA GLU A 98 3.23 6.94 6.82
C GLU A 98 4.74 7.27 6.83
N ALA A 99 5.53 6.72 5.90
CA ALA A 99 6.93 7.08 5.75
C ALA A 99 7.09 8.53 5.29
N GLU A 100 6.30 8.96 4.30
CA GLU A 100 6.25 10.36 3.84
C GLU A 100 5.84 11.31 4.98
N ARG A 101 4.86 10.90 5.81
CA ARG A 101 4.43 11.66 7.00
C ARG A 101 5.55 11.77 8.03
N LEU A 102 6.25 10.69 8.36
CA LEU A 102 7.36 10.72 9.31
C LEU A 102 8.48 11.64 8.84
N SER A 103 8.82 11.60 7.55
CA SER A 103 9.79 12.52 6.95
C SER A 103 9.35 13.98 7.08
N ALA A 104 8.08 14.29 6.85
CA ALA A 104 7.55 15.64 7.01
C ALA A 104 7.59 16.13 8.46
N LEU A 105 7.20 15.28 9.42
CA LEU A 105 7.25 15.60 10.85
C LEU A 105 8.68 15.88 11.32
N ARG A 106 9.65 15.06 10.90
CA ARG A 106 11.07 15.24 11.24
C ARG A 106 11.70 16.47 10.60
N ALA A 107 11.24 16.86 9.41
CA ALA A 107 11.71 18.06 8.73
C ALA A 107 11.20 19.37 9.35
N GLY A 108 10.35 19.31 10.39
CA GLY A 108 9.75 20.50 11.00
C GLY A 108 8.82 21.28 10.06
N GLY A 109 8.46 20.69 8.91
CA GLY A 109 7.51 21.28 7.97
C GLY A 109 6.12 21.36 8.61
N PRO A 110 5.28 22.36 8.25
CA PRO A 110 3.97 22.51 8.85
C PRO A 110 3.19 21.19 8.71
N ALA A 111 2.77 20.66 9.85
CA ALA A 111 1.90 19.49 9.96
C ALA A 111 0.46 19.75 9.44
N ALA A 112 0.24 20.85 8.71
CA ALA A 112 -1.05 21.29 8.21
C ALA A 112 -0.95 21.66 6.72
N ALA A 113 -1.38 20.74 5.86
CA ALA A 113 -1.99 20.94 4.53
C ALA A 113 -1.96 19.66 3.66
N ARG A 114 -2.16 18.50 4.28
CA ARG A 114 -2.87 17.42 3.60
C ARG A 114 -4.05 17.05 4.46
N GLU A 115 -4.97 18.01 4.60
CA GLU A 115 -6.37 17.63 4.74
C GLU A 115 -6.69 16.64 3.61
N PRO A 116 -7.46 15.58 3.89
CA PRO A 116 -7.80 14.60 2.88
C PRO A 116 -8.39 15.33 1.67
N CYS A 117 -8.10 14.85 0.47
CA CYS A 117 -8.84 15.20 -0.73
C CYS A 117 -10.29 14.71 -0.56
N ALA A 118 -11.07 15.41 0.28
CA ALA A 118 -12.51 15.37 0.34
C ALA A 118 -13.00 16.32 -0.76
N ALA A 119 -12.94 15.84 -1.99
CA ALA A 119 -13.77 16.34 -3.07
C ALA A 119 -14.06 15.14 -3.98
N ARG A 120 -15.02 14.32 -3.56
CA ARG A 120 -15.78 13.53 -4.52
C ARG A 120 -16.73 14.54 -5.17
N PRO A 121 -16.70 14.79 -6.49
CA PRO A 121 -17.87 15.38 -7.12
C PRO A 121 -19.01 14.38 -6.90
N GLU A 122 -20.06 14.83 -6.22
CA GLU A 122 -21.33 14.10 -6.20
C GLU A 122 -21.71 13.81 -7.65
N ARG A 123 -21.99 12.54 -7.97
CA ARG A 123 -22.48 12.19 -9.30
C ARG A 123 -23.96 12.61 -9.38
N PRO A 124 -24.42 13.07 -10.57
CA PRO A 124 -25.80 13.47 -10.79
C PRO A 124 -26.77 12.29 -10.62
#